data_AF-A0A349YRU7-F1
#
_entry.id   AF-A0A349YRU7-F1
#
_cell.length_a   1.000
_cell.length_b   1.000
_cell.length_c   1.000
_cell.angle_alpha   90.00
_cell.angle_beta   90.00
_cell.angle_gamma   90.00
#
_symmetry.space_group_name_H-M   'P 1'
#
loop_
_entity.id
_entity.type
_entity.pdbx_description
1 polymer ?
#
loop_
_entity_poly.entity_id
_entity_poly.type
_entity_poly.pdbx_seq_one_letter_code
_entity_poly.pdbx_strand_id
1 'polypeptide(L)'
;MIVDDINKAISTGSVIEIKYTKSDGSSSVRKLSDVEYSREYGESYISAFCHMRQERRTFKINRITSVVFLSGDEEVCDTPVQQEPINHESSAAATTYPFNPNKRIFNLYGEDYNF
;
A
#
# COMPACT_ATOMS: atom_id res chain seq x y z
N MET A 1 9.60 -9.63 21.45
CA MET A 1 9.06 -8.27 21.27
C MET A 1 8.26 -8.13 19.98
N ILE A 2 8.87 -8.14 18.77
CA ILE A 2 8.08 -7.97 17.51
C ILE A 2 6.91 -8.98 17.41
N VAL A 3 7.12 -10.25 17.74
CA VAL A 3 6.05 -11.27 17.73
C VAL A 3 4.94 -10.92 18.71
N ASP A 4 5.28 -10.41 19.90
CA ASP A 4 4.30 -10.00 20.92
C ASP A 4 3.48 -8.79 20.44
N ASP A 5 4.12 -7.84 19.76
CA ASP A 5 3.46 -6.69 19.15
C ASP A 5 2.51 -7.13 18.01
N ILE A 6 2.92 -8.10 17.20
CA ILE A 6 2.06 -8.69 16.17
C ILE A 6 0.86 -9.40 16.82
N ASN A 7 1.09 -10.23 17.84
CA ASN A 7 0.01 -10.89 18.57
C ASN A 7 -0.97 -9.89 19.17
N LYS A 8 -0.45 -8.81 19.76
CA LYS A 8 -1.27 -7.73 20.29
C LYS A 8 -2.10 -7.09 19.17
N ALA A 9 -1.49 -6.72 18.05
CA ALA A 9 -2.19 -6.12 16.90
C ALA A 9 -3.30 -7.02 16.34
N ILE A 10 -3.06 -8.32 16.25
CA ILE A 10 -4.06 -9.32 15.85
C ILE A 10 -5.20 -9.35 16.88
N SER A 11 -4.88 -9.45 18.17
CA SER A 11 -5.88 -9.57 19.23
C SER A 11 -6.77 -8.34 19.40
N THR A 12 -6.21 -7.15 19.14
CA THR A 12 -6.93 -5.88 19.28
C THR A 12 -7.55 -5.40 17.97
N GLY A 13 -7.25 -6.04 16.83
CA GLY A 13 -7.65 -5.55 15.51
C GLY A 13 -7.05 -4.18 15.17
N SER A 14 -5.92 -3.82 15.76
CA SER A 14 -5.35 -2.48 15.60
C SER A 14 -4.69 -2.30 14.24
N VAL A 15 -4.78 -1.07 13.72
CA VAL A 15 -3.96 -0.65 12.59
C VAL A 15 -2.54 -0.39 13.09
N ILE A 16 -1.56 -0.96 12.42
CA ILE A 16 -0.15 -0.82 12.78
C ILE A 16 0.65 -0.27 11.61
N GLU A 17 1.70 0.48 11.95
CA GLU A 17 2.76 0.82 11.01
C GLU A 17 3.99 -0.04 11.29
N ILE A 18 4.57 -0.61 10.23
CA ILE A 18 5.77 -1.43 10.33
C ILE A 18 6.92 -0.85 9.51
N LYS A 19 8.15 -0.99 10.02
CA LYS A 19 9.36 -0.84 9.20
C LYS A 19 9.79 -2.21 8.70
N TYR A 20 9.86 -2.37 7.39
CA TYR A 20 10.11 -3.66 6.73
C TYR A 20 11.34 -3.62 5.84
N THR A 21 12.26 -4.55 6.05
CA THR A 21 13.47 -4.71 5.23
C THR A 21 13.20 -5.62 4.04
N LYS A 22 13.43 -5.12 2.83
CA LYS A 22 13.30 -5.86 1.58
C LYS A 22 14.52 -6.75 1.33
N SER A 23 14.43 -7.59 0.31
CA SER A 23 15.52 -8.45 -0.13
C SER A 23 16.75 -7.69 -0.63
N ASP A 24 16.57 -6.48 -1.15
CA ASP A 24 17.65 -5.59 -1.60
C ASP A 24 18.34 -4.85 -0.44
N GLY A 25 17.96 -5.10 0.81
CA GLY A 25 18.46 -4.42 1.99
C GLY A 25 17.81 -3.06 2.28
N SER A 26 17.00 -2.53 1.36
CA SER A 26 16.26 -1.28 1.59
C SER A 26 15.12 -1.49 2.59
N SER A 27 14.88 -0.51 3.45
CA SER A 27 13.71 -0.51 4.34
C SER A 27 12.57 0.32 3.78
N SER A 28 11.32 -0.11 3.97
CA SER A 28 10.13 0.72 3.73
C SER A 28 9.17 0.68 4.91
N VAL A 29 8.48 1.78 5.12
CA VAL A 29 7.39 1.88 6.09
C VAL A 29 6.07 1.42 5.46
N ARG A 30 5.24 0.68 6.20
CA ARG A 30 3.97 0.10 5.74
C ARG A 30 2.89 0.23 6.80
N LYS A 31 1.78 0.91 6.48
CA LYS A 31 0.54 0.88 7.27
C LYS A 31 -0.28 -0.36 6.91
N LEU A 32 -0.61 -1.15 7.92
CA LEU A 32 -1.29 -2.44 7.81
C LEU A 32 -2.53 -2.50 8.69
N SER A 33 -3.61 -3.05 8.16
CA SER A 33 -4.83 -3.42 8.90
C SER A 33 -5.21 -4.89 8.66
N ASP A 34 -6.16 -5.41 9.43
CA ASP A 34 -6.65 -6.79 9.33
C ASP A 34 -5.52 -7.83 9.35
N VAL A 35 -4.61 -7.63 10.29
CA VAL A 35 -3.42 -8.46 10.49
C VAL A 35 -3.85 -9.81 11.04
N GLU A 36 -3.36 -10.88 10.41
CA GLU A 36 -3.51 -12.26 10.86
C GLU A 36 -2.24 -13.05 10.54
N TYR A 37 -2.03 -14.19 11.19
CA TYR A 37 -1.01 -15.12 10.74
C TYR A 37 -1.40 -15.73 9.39
N SER A 38 -0.40 -15.95 8.54
CA SER A 38 -0.64 -16.51 7.22
C SER A 38 -1.04 -17.99 7.34
N ARG A 39 -2.25 -18.32 6.86
CA ARG A 39 -2.70 -19.72 6.76
C ARG A 39 -1.91 -20.53 5.72
N GLU A 40 -1.38 -19.85 4.70
CA GLU A 40 -0.64 -20.47 3.59
C GLU A 40 0.84 -20.70 3.95
N TYR A 41 1.47 -19.74 4.63
CA TYR A 41 2.92 -19.77 4.90
C TYR A 41 3.29 -20.03 6.37
N GLY A 42 2.29 -20.18 7.25
CA GLY A 42 2.45 -20.47 8.68
C GLY A 42 2.80 -19.24 9.54
N GLU A 43 3.09 -19.51 10.83
CA GLU A 43 3.24 -18.50 11.89
C GLU A 43 4.48 -17.59 11.74
N SER A 44 5.40 -17.89 10.82
CA SER A 44 6.53 -17.02 10.51
C SER A 44 6.15 -15.83 9.61
N TYR A 45 4.91 -15.80 9.12
CA TYR A 45 4.40 -14.80 8.21
C TYR A 45 3.06 -14.24 8.70
N ILE A 46 2.85 -12.96 8.46
CA ILE A 46 1.55 -12.31 8.63
C ILE A 46 0.94 -12.01 7.27
N SER A 47 -0.37 -12.12 7.16
CA SER A 47 -1.17 -11.58 6.06
C SER A 47 -1.91 -10.35 6.57
N ALA A 48 -1.85 -9.24 5.84
CA ALA A 48 -2.52 -8.01 6.23
C ALA A 48 -2.92 -7.19 4.99
N PHE A 49 -3.91 -6.32 5.15
CA PHE A 49 -4.24 -5.33 4.14
C PHE A 49 -3.22 -4.19 4.16
N CYS A 50 -2.49 -3.99 3.06
CA CYS A 50 -1.46 -2.97 2.95
C CYS A 50 -2.03 -1.70 2.31
N HIS A 51 -2.17 -0.63 3.09
CA HIS A 51 -2.78 0.64 2.65
C HIS A 51 -1.99 1.33 1.54
N MET A 52 -0.67 1.13 1.46
CA MET A 52 0.11 1.72 0.37
C MET A 52 -0.17 1.06 -0.99
N ARG A 53 -0.55 -0.22 -1.01
CA ARG A 53 -0.85 -0.94 -2.26
C ARG A 53 -2.32 -1.25 -2.46
N GLN A 54 -3.14 -0.95 -1.46
CA GLN A 54 -4.58 -1.19 -1.46
C GLN A 54 -4.93 -2.67 -1.74
N GLU A 55 -4.13 -3.59 -1.18
CA GLU A 55 -4.31 -5.03 -1.38
C GLU A 55 -3.80 -5.85 -0.18
N ARG A 56 -4.26 -7.10 -0.06
CA ARG A 56 -3.77 -8.05 0.95
C ARG A 56 -2.40 -8.60 0.57
N ARG A 57 -1.44 -8.55 1.49
CA ARG A 57 -0.07 -9.03 1.29
C ARG A 57 0.48 -9.78 2.47
N THR A 58 1.40 -10.69 2.18
CA THR A 58 2.15 -11.47 3.16
C THR A 58 3.49 -10.81 3.49
N PHE A 59 3.82 -10.72 4.78
CA PHE A 59 5.09 -10.18 5.28
C PHE A 59 5.77 -11.21 6.18
N LYS A 60 7.07 -11.42 5.99
CA LYS A 60 7.86 -12.30 6.87
C LYS A 60 8.19 -11.57 8.16
N ILE A 61 7.85 -12.14 9.31
CA ILE A 61 7.98 -11.46 10.61
C ILE A 61 9.44 -11.08 10.89
N ASN A 62 10.39 -11.96 10.57
CA ASN A 62 11.82 -11.68 10.76
C ASN A 62 12.37 -10.50 9.94
N ARG A 63 11.60 -9.97 8.98
CA ARG A 63 11.98 -8.77 8.20
C ARG A 63 11.35 -7.49 8.74
N ILE A 64 10.52 -7.59 9.77
CA ILE A 64 9.93 -6.45 10.47
C ILE A 64 10.90 -6.00 11.55
N THR A 65 11.38 -4.77 11.45
CA THR A 65 12.37 -4.21 12.38
C THR A 65 11.74 -3.32 13.45
N SER A 66 10.51 -2.87 13.25
CA SER A 66 9.78 -2.02 14.18
C SER A 66 8.28 -2.09 13.91
N VAL A 67 7.48 -1.98 14.97
CA VAL A 67 6.01 -1.93 14.94
C VAL A 67 5.57 -0.72 15.78
N VAL A 68 4.68 0.09 15.23
CA VAL A 68 4.05 1.23 15.92
C VAL A 68 2.54 1.05 15.82
N PHE A 69 1.85 1.12 16.96
CA PHE A 69 0.39 1.07 17.00
C PHE A 69 -0.17 2.44 16.68
N LEU A 70 -1.12 2.48 15.73
CA LEU A 70 -1.82 3.71 15.40
C LEU A 70 -3.10 3.77 16.23
N SER A 71 -3.14 4.67 17.19
CA SER A 71 -4.36 5.08 17.88
C SER A 71 -5.27 5.76 16.85
N GLY A 72 -6.52 5.34 16.77
CA GLY A 72 -7.48 5.93 15.85
C GLY A 72 -7.89 7.33 16.32
N ASP A 73 -7.13 8.34 15.91
CA ASP A 73 -7.47 9.75 16.03
C ASP A 73 -6.73 10.58 14.97
N GLU A 74 -6.92 10.21 13.70
CA GLU A 74 -6.90 11.15 12.58
C GLU A 74 -8.18 10.99 11.75
N GLU A 75 -9.30 11.33 12.37
CA GLU A 75 -10.29 12.19 11.71
C GLU A 75 -9.78 13.63 11.93
N VAL A 76 -8.98 14.15 11.00
CA VAL A 76 -8.62 15.56 10.92
C VAL A 76 -8.75 15.92 9.45
N CYS A 77 -9.51 16.90 9.03
CA CYS A 77 -10.49 17.78 9.66
C CYS A 77 -11.23 18.45 8.49
N ASP A 78 -12.41 18.99 8.77
CA ASP A 78 -13.10 19.97 7.92
C ASP A 78 -12.13 20.81 7.06
N THR A 79 -12.21 20.66 5.74
CA THR A 79 -11.72 21.69 4.83
C THR A 79 -12.58 22.93 5.01
N PRO A 80 -12.05 24.12 5.41
CA PRO A 80 -12.67 25.36 4.99
C PRO A 80 -12.41 25.47 3.49
N VAL A 81 -13.43 25.14 2.72
CA VAL A 81 -13.52 25.47 1.30
C VAL A 81 -13.34 26.98 1.16
N GLN A 82 -12.16 27.42 0.75
CA GLN A 82 -12.02 28.74 0.13
C GLN A 82 -12.58 28.61 -1.29
N GLN A 83 -13.75 29.19 -1.52
CA GLN A 83 -14.38 29.27 -2.83
C GLN A 83 -13.53 30.19 -3.71
N GLU A 84 -12.76 29.61 -4.63
CA GLU A 84 -12.45 30.27 -5.90
C GLU A 84 -13.70 30.13 -6.81
N PRO A 85 -14.11 31.17 -7.56
CA PRO A 85 -15.39 31.18 -8.24
C PRO A 85 -15.55 30.09 -9.30
N ILE A 86 -16.76 29.53 -9.31
CA ILE A 86 -17.27 28.49 -10.20
C ILE A 86 -17.31 29.04 -11.64
N ASN A 87 -16.42 28.54 -12.50
CA ASN A 87 -16.62 28.64 -13.95
C ASN A 87 -17.05 27.26 -14.45
N HIS A 88 -18.34 27.17 -14.77
CA HIS A 88 -18.95 26.06 -15.49
C HIS A 88 -18.25 25.85 -16.84
N GLU A 89 -17.77 24.63 -17.11
CA GLU A 89 -18.03 23.92 -18.38
C GLU A 89 -17.61 22.43 -18.31
N SER A 90 -18.64 21.57 -18.30
CA SER A 90 -18.79 20.20 -18.82
C SER A 90 -17.61 19.23 -19.05
N SER A 91 -17.76 18.09 -18.38
CA SER A 91 -17.76 16.71 -18.91
C SER A 91 -16.46 15.87 -18.95
N ALA A 92 -16.58 14.70 -18.29
CA ALA A 92 -15.90 13.41 -18.47
C ALA A 92 -14.50 13.37 -19.12
N ALA A 93 -13.47 13.05 -18.32
CA ALA A 93 -12.16 12.65 -18.84
C ALA A 93 -11.75 11.29 -18.30
N ALA A 94 -12.09 10.25 -19.07
CA ALA A 94 -11.33 9.01 -19.12
C ALA A 94 -9.86 9.36 -19.33
N THR A 95 -8.97 8.74 -18.55
CA THR A 95 -7.52 8.96 -18.62
C THR A 95 -7.00 8.54 -19.99
N THR A 96 -6.99 9.48 -20.93
CA THR A 96 -6.46 9.31 -22.27
C THR A 96 -4.97 9.55 -22.19
N TYR A 97 -4.17 8.50 -22.35
CA TYR A 97 -2.72 8.65 -22.53
C TYR A 97 -2.48 9.37 -23.87
N PRO A 98 -1.81 10.53 -23.89
CA PRO A 98 -1.47 11.17 -25.15
C PRO A 98 -0.48 10.29 -25.89
N PHE A 99 -0.86 9.84 -27.10
CA PHE A 99 0.03 9.13 -28.00
C PHE A 99 1.19 10.08 -28.35
N ASN A 100 2.39 9.75 -27.87
CA ASN A 100 3.61 10.46 -28.19
C ASN A 100 4.37 9.66 -29.26
N PRO A 101 4.41 10.11 -30.51
CA PRO A 101 5.02 9.35 -31.62
C PRO A 101 6.54 9.17 -31.47
N ASN A 102 7.19 9.91 -30.57
CA ASN A 102 8.64 9.81 -30.32
C ASN A 102 8.98 8.94 -29.10
N LYS A 103 7.99 8.42 -28.37
CA LYS A 103 8.26 7.45 -27.30
C LYS A 103 8.28 6.04 -27.89
N ARG A 104 9.44 5.39 -27.85
CA ARG A 104 9.52 3.95 -28.07
C ARG A 104 8.71 3.24 -26.99
N ILE A 105 7.64 2.57 -27.40
CA ILE A 105 6.88 1.66 -26.55
C ILE A 105 7.73 0.39 -26.44
N PHE A 106 8.21 0.07 -25.24
CA PHE A 106 8.86 -1.20 -24.99
C PHE A 106 7.77 -2.24 -24.73
N ASN A 107 7.69 -3.27 -25.58
CA ASN A 107 6.88 -4.45 -25.28
C ASN A 107 7.53 -5.20 -24.10
N LEU A 108 6.73 -5.56 -23.10
CA LEU A 108 7.17 -6.33 -21.92
C LEU A 108 7.52 -7.80 -22.23
N TYR A 109 7.25 -8.26 -23.45
CA TYR A 109 7.62 -9.57 -23.97
C TYR A 109 8.10 -9.38 -25.41
N GLY A 110 9.41 -9.44 -25.63
CA GLY A 110 10.06 -9.17 -26.92
C GLY A 110 9.85 -10.29 -27.93
N GLU A 111 8.64 -10.40 -28.49
CA GLU A 111 8.36 -11.30 -29.61
C GLU A 111 7.84 -10.47 -30.79
N ASP A 112 8.59 -10.46 -31.88
CA ASP A 112 8.27 -9.78 -33.14
C ASP A 112 7.37 -10.68 -34.01
N TYR A 113 6.14 -10.25 -34.29
CA TYR A 113 5.32 -10.87 -35.35
C TYR A 113 5.36 -9.99 -36.60
N ASN A 114 5.90 -10.56 -37.68
CA ASN A 114 5.90 -9.98 -39.03
C ASN A 114 4.53 -10.14 -39.70
N PHE A 115 4.06 -9.10 -40.38
CA PHE A 115 3.13 -9.23 -41.51
C PHE A 115 3.85 -8.81 -42.79
#